data_AF-C7S6X1-F1
#
_entry.id   AF-C7S6X1-F1
#
_cell.length_a   1.000
_cell.length_b   1.000
_cell.length_c   1.000
_cell.angle_alpha   90.00
_cell.angle_beta   90.00
_cell.angle_gamma   90.00
#
_symmetry.space_group_name_H-M   'P 1'
#
loop_
_entity.id
_entity.type
_entity.pdbx_description
1 polymer ?
#
loop_
_entity_poly.entity_id
_entity_poly.type
_entity_poly.pdbx_seq_one_letter_code
_entity_poly.pdbx_strand_id
1 'polypeptide(L)'
;AINMRLKVERGFGYQPAAARRRPDEESRAIGRLVLDASFSPVRRVAYAVEAARVEQRTDLDKLVIDIETNGTIDAEEAVRTAADILSDQLSVFGDFTHRDRGAAKPANNGVDPVLLRPIDDL
;
A
#
# COMPACT_ATOMS: atom_id res chain seq x y z
N ALA A 1 -11.84 9.75 38.11
CA ALA A 1 -11.85 9.79 36.63
C ALA A 1 -10.44 10.11 36.14
N ILE A 2 -10.01 9.51 35.02
CA ILE A 2 -8.70 9.76 34.41
C ILE A 2 -8.89 10.73 33.24
N ASN A 3 -8.12 11.81 33.19
CA ASN A 3 -8.13 12.81 32.12
C ASN A 3 -6.75 12.89 31.46
N MET A 4 -6.70 12.75 30.14
CA MET A 4 -5.45 12.80 29.36
C MET A 4 -5.64 13.64 28.09
N ARG A 5 -4.55 14.30 27.65
CA ARG A 5 -4.49 15.02 26.38
C ARG A 5 -3.45 14.37 25.49
N LEU A 6 -3.84 13.99 24.27
CA LEU A 6 -2.97 13.33 23.31
C LEU A 6 -2.68 14.28 22.14
N LYS A 7 -1.47 14.19 21.58
CA LYS A 7 -1.08 14.87 20.34
C LYS A 7 -0.91 13.80 19.25
N VAL A 8 -1.65 13.95 18.15
CA VAL A 8 -1.57 13.06 16.99
C VAL A 8 -0.91 13.82 15.85
N GLU A 9 0.03 13.18 15.16
CA GLU A 9 0.81 13.77 14.06
C GLU A 9 0.84 12.79 12.88
N ARG A 10 0.99 13.32 11.66
CA ARG A 10 1.29 12.52 10.46
C ARG A 10 2.79 12.55 10.21
N GLY A 11 3.35 11.42 9.81
CA GLY A 11 4.79 11.28 9.57
C GLY A 11 5.07 10.05 8.72
N PHE A 12 6.36 9.78 8.50
CA PHE A 12 6.82 8.62 7.74
C PHE A 12 7.70 7.72 8.61
N GLY A 13 7.56 6.41 8.43
CA GLY A 13 8.38 5.41 9.09
C GLY A 13 8.27 5.40 10.60
N TYR A 14 9.42 5.34 11.27
CA TYR A 14 9.54 5.27 12.72
C TYR A 14 10.39 6.44 13.24
N GLN A 15 9.92 7.10 14.28
CA GLN A 15 10.64 8.18 14.95
C GLN A 15 10.73 7.90 16.46
N PRO A 16 11.93 7.64 16.99
CA PRO A 16 12.09 7.42 18.43
C PRO A 16 11.81 8.71 19.21
N ALA A 17 11.28 8.56 20.42
CA ALA A 17 10.94 9.62 21.34
C ALA A 17 12.11 10.58 21.58
N ALA A 18 13.33 10.04 21.64
CA ALA A 18 14.55 10.80 21.86
C ALA A 18 14.86 11.77 20.70
N ALA A 19 14.68 11.34 19.45
CA ALA A 19 14.93 12.18 18.27
C ALA A 19 13.89 13.29 18.11
N ARG A 20 12.70 13.12 18.69
CA ARG A 20 11.62 14.13 18.68
C ARG A 20 11.77 15.19 19.76
N ARG A 21 12.76 15.08 20.65
CA ARG A 21 13.06 16.10 21.66
C ARG A 21 13.71 17.29 20.97
N ARG A 22 12.94 18.37 20.78
CA ARG A 22 13.48 19.63 20.25
C ARG A 22 14.25 20.37 21.36
N PRO A 23 15.41 20.99 21.06
CA PRO A 23 16.15 21.81 22.02
C PRO A 23 15.32 22.97 22.56
N ASP A 24 14.45 23.55 21.72
CA ASP A 24 13.66 24.75 22.02
C ASP A 24 12.31 24.47 22.69
N GLU A 25 12.00 23.21 23.04
CA GLU A 25 10.89 22.91 23.96
C GLU A 25 11.35 23.23 25.40
N GLU A 26 11.61 24.52 25.66
CA GLU A 26 12.07 25.15 26.92
C GLU A 26 11.13 24.95 28.12
N SER A 27 10.03 24.23 27.96
CA SER A 27 9.11 23.91 29.04
C SER A 27 8.66 22.46 28.90
N ARG A 28 9.45 21.54 29.46
CA ARG A 28 8.90 20.26 29.94
C ARG A 28 7.90 20.59 31.05
N ALA A 29 6.68 20.96 30.67
CA ALA A 29 5.58 20.96 31.62
C ALA A 29 5.55 19.58 32.27
N ILE A 30 5.76 19.54 33.58
CA ILE A 30 5.76 18.30 34.37
C ILE A 30 4.44 17.58 34.06
N GLY A 31 4.53 16.30 33.68
CA GLY A 31 3.37 15.49 33.27
C GLY A 31 3.21 15.25 31.76
N ARG A 32 4.08 15.79 30.90
CA ARG A 32 4.10 15.45 29.46
C ARG A 32 4.96 14.20 29.22
N LEU A 33 4.33 13.13 28.73
CA LEU A 33 5.00 11.89 28.32
C LEU A 33 5.21 11.89 26.80
N VAL A 34 6.44 11.61 26.36
CA VAL A 34 6.79 11.46 24.95
C VAL A 34 7.00 9.98 24.69
N LEU A 35 6.25 9.42 23.74
CA LEU A 35 6.36 8.04 23.30
C LEU A 35 7.16 7.96 21.99
N ASP A 36 7.44 6.77 21.48
CA ASP A 36 7.90 6.60 20.10
C ASP A 36 6.73 6.80 19.13
N ALA A 37 7.00 7.23 17.90
CA ALA A 37 5.98 7.31 16.85
C ALA A 37 6.28 6.30 15.75
N SER A 38 5.39 5.32 15.62
CA SER A 38 5.32 4.44 14.46
C SER A 38 4.18 4.92 13.56
N PHE A 39 4.52 5.38 12.35
CA PHE A 39 3.57 5.89 11.38
C PHE A 39 3.19 4.84 10.32
N SER A 40 3.67 3.60 10.44
CA SER A 40 3.37 2.55 9.46
C SER A 40 1.95 1.99 9.66
N PRO A 41 1.06 2.09 8.65
CA PRO A 41 -0.24 1.44 8.69
C PRO A 41 -0.17 -0.05 8.30
N VAL A 42 0.95 -0.49 7.72
CA VAL A 42 1.20 -1.88 7.31
C VAL A 42 1.92 -2.63 8.43
N ARG A 43 1.41 -3.82 8.78
CA ARG A 43 1.94 -4.69 9.84
C ARG A 43 2.83 -5.80 9.31
N ARG A 44 2.43 -6.44 8.21
CA ARG A 44 3.15 -7.58 7.63
C ARG A 44 2.99 -7.58 6.13
N VAL A 45 4.07 -7.97 5.44
CA VAL A 45 4.10 -8.22 4.00
C VAL A 45 4.82 -9.54 3.78
N ALA A 46 4.24 -10.43 2.98
CA ALA A 46 4.89 -11.62 2.45
C ALA A 46 4.71 -11.66 0.93
N TYR A 47 5.65 -12.26 0.23
CA TYR A 47 5.55 -12.43 -1.21
C TYR A 47 6.00 -13.84 -1.64
N ALA A 48 5.40 -14.32 -2.72
CA ALA A 48 5.78 -15.56 -3.39
C ALA A 48 5.73 -15.34 -4.90
N VAL A 49 6.65 -16.00 -5.61
CA VAL A 49 6.69 -16.00 -7.08
C VAL A 49 6.36 -17.41 -7.53
N GLU A 50 5.34 -17.54 -8.36
CA GLU A 50 4.83 -18.79 -8.89
C GLU A 50 4.93 -18.78 -10.42
N ALA A 51 5.18 -19.94 -11.04
CA ALA A 51 5.12 -20.04 -12.50
C ALA A 51 3.68 -19.82 -12.97
N ALA A 52 3.50 -18.89 -13.91
CA ALA A 52 2.20 -18.55 -14.47
C ALA A 52 2.09 -19.09 -15.90
N ARG A 53 1.05 -19.89 -16.15
CA ARG A 53 0.63 -20.19 -17.52
C ARG A 53 -0.52 -19.25 -17.88
N VAL A 54 -0.28 -18.36 -18.84
CA VAL A 54 -1.31 -17.48 -19.39
C VAL A 54 -1.58 -17.93 -20.82
N GLU A 55 -2.73 -18.58 -21.02
CA GLU A 55 -3.11 -19.16 -22.31
C GLU A 55 -2.06 -20.18 -22.83
N GLN A 56 -1.42 -19.87 -23.95
CA GLN A 56 -0.35 -20.68 -24.55
C GLN A 56 1.06 -20.24 -24.11
N ARG A 57 1.19 -19.17 -23.32
CA ARG A 57 2.47 -18.67 -22.82
C ARG A 57 2.80 -19.32 -21.48
N THR A 58 3.99 -19.92 -21.40
CA THR A 58 4.53 -20.57 -20.20
C THR A 58 5.75 -19.84 -19.64
N ASP A 59 6.12 -18.70 -20.21
CA ASP A 59 7.32 -17.90 -19.90
C ASP A 59 7.04 -16.76 -18.92
N LEU A 60 5.93 -16.82 -18.17
CA LEU A 60 5.49 -15.76 -17.27
C LEU A 60 5.55 -16.19 -15.82
N ASP A 61 5.84 -15.22 -14.95
CA ASP A 61 5.82 -15.39 -13.50
C ASP A 61 4.64 -14.61 -12.90
N LYS A 62 4.00 -15.19 -11.88
CA LYS A 62 2.95 -14.57 -11.07
C LYS A 62 3.53 -14.20 -9.72
N LEU A 63 3.44 -12.91 -9.39
CA LEU A 63 3.78 -12.38 -8.07
C LEU A 63 2.53 -12.36 -7.19
N VAL A 64 2.57 -13.09 -6.08
CA VAL A 64 1.56 -13.07 -5.02
C VAL A 64 2.11 -12.26 -3.85
N ILE A 65 1.38 -11.24 -3.40
CA ILE A 65 1.76 -10.42 -2.26
C ILE A 65 0.63 -10.46 -1.22
N ASP A 66 0.94 -10.97 -0.03
CA ASP A 66 0.04 -10.97 1.12
C ASP A 66 0.38 -9.81 2.03
N ILE A 67 -0.57 -8.88 2.19
CA ILE A 67 -0.38 -7.64 2.97
C ILE A 67 -1.40 -7.61 4.10
N GLU A 68 -0.91 -7.36 5.31
CA GLU A 68 -1.73 -7.17 6.50
C GLU A 68 -1.60 -5.71 6.98
N THR A 69 -2.71 -4.97 6.98
CA THR A 69 -2.76 -3.58 7.46
C THR A 69 -3.49 -3.47 8.79
N ASN A 70 -3.34 -2.33 9.47
CA ASN A 70 -4.06 -2.03 10.71
C ASN A 70 -5.45 -1.41 10.49
N GLY A 71 -5.95 -1.39 9.23
CA GLY A 71 -7.23 -0.80 8.85
C GLY A 71 -7.21 0.70 8.57
N THR A 72 -6.06 1.38 8.70
CA THR A 72 -5.94 2.82 8.35
C THR A 72 -5.90 3.04 6.84
N ILE A 73 -5.44 2.05 6.07
CA ILE A 73 -5.36 2.04 4.61
C ILE A 73 -5.69 0.64 4.09
N ASP A 74 -6.34 0.58 2.93
CA ASP A 74 -6.56 -0.68 2.21
C ASP A 74 -5.26 -1.18 1.59
N ALA A 75 -5.12 -2.51 1.49
CA ALA A 75 -3.93 -3.13 0.92
C ALA A 75 -3.68 -2.70 -0.53
N GLU A 76 -4.74 -2.56 -1.33
CA GLU A 76 -4.63 -2.10 -2.73
C GLU A 76 -4.07 -0.67 -2.81
N GLU A 77 -4.58 0.24 -1.97
CA GLU A 77 -4.13 1.64 -1.94
C GLU A 77 -2.70 1.75 -1.42
N ALA A 78 -2.31 0.91 -0.46
CA ALA A 78 -0.93 0.81 0.02
C ALA A 78 0.02 0.37 -1.10
N VAL A 79 -0.36 -0.63 -1.90
CA VAL A 79 0.43 -1.09 -3.06
C VAL A 79 0.54 0.00 -4.12
N ARG A 80 -0.56 0.70 -4.41
CA ARG A 80 -0.55 1.81 -5.38
C ARG A 80 0.43 2.90 -4.96
N THR A 81 0.33 3.33 -3.69
CA THR A 81 1.24 4.33 -3.13
C THR A 81 2.69 3.86 -3.17
N ALA A 82 2.95 2.57 -2.89
CA ALA A 82 4.29 2.01 -2.98
C ALA A 82 4.83 1.97 -4.42
N ALA A 83 3.97 1.66 -5.40
CA ALA A 83 4.33 1.66 -6.82
C ALA A 83 4.64 3.08 -7.32
N ASP A 84 3.90 4.09 -6.86
CA ASP A 84 4.18 5.50 -7.18
C ASP A 84 5.54 5.92 -6.61
N ILE A 85 5.79 5.64 -5.32
CA ILE A 85 7.08 5.92 -4.68
C ILE A 85 8.22 5.22 -5.41
N LEU A 86 8.06 3.95 -5.78
CA LEU A 86 9.08 3.20 -6.51
C LEU A 86 9.36 3.83 -7.88
N SER A 87 8.30 4.26 -8.58
CA SER A 87 8.41 4.90 -9.89
C SER A 87 9.16 6.23 -9.78
N ASP A 88 8.85 7.04 -8.76
CA ASP A 88 9.55 8.29 -8.46
C ASP A 88 11.04 8.04 -8.17
N GLN A 89 11.39 6.99 -7.41
CA GLN A 89 12.79 6.63 -7.15
C GLN A 89 13.52 6.16 -8.42
N LEU A 90 12.83 5.48 -9.33
CA LEU A 90 13.42 4.98 -10.58
C LEU A 90 13.62 6.07 -11.64
N SER A 91 12.92 7.20 -11.53
CA SER A 91 13.06 8.35 -12.45
C SER A 91 14.51 8.89 -12.55
N VAL A 92 15.35 8.64 -11.54
CA VAL A 92 16.77 9.01 -11.56
C VAL A 92 17.56 8.22 -12.61
N PHE A 93 17.09 7.03 -13.00
CA PHE A 93 17.77 6.14 -13.94
C PHE A 93 17.28 6.25 -15.40
N GLY A 94 16.28 7.09 -15.68
CA GLY A 94 15.78 7.37 -17.04
C GLY A 94 14.42 8.08 -17.04
N ASP A 95 13.93 8.48 -18.22
CA ASP A 95 12.60 9.09 -18.40
C ASP A 95 11.47 8.05 -18.22
N PHE A 96 11.30 7.56 -16.99
CA PHE A 96 10.10 6.82 -16.59
C PHE A 96 8.96 7.83 -16.46
N THR A 97 8.32 8.15 -17.59
CA THR A 97 7.10 8.95 -17.59
C THR A 97 6.04 8.22 -16.79
N HIS A 98 5.56 8.87 -15.73
CA HIS A 98 4.41 8.42 -14.94
C HIS A 98 3.29 8.08 -15.92
N ARG A 99 2.93 6.81 -16.06
CA ARG A 99 1.80 6.42 -16.90
C ARG A 99 0.57 7.01 -16.25
N ASP A 100 0.06 8.09 -16.85
CA ASP A 100 -1.21 8.69 -16.46
C ASP A 100 -2.24 7.60 -16.27
N ARG A 101 -3.03 7.71 -15.18
CA ARG A 101 -4.12 6.82 -14.83
C ARG A 101 -4.97 6.54 -16.07
N GLY A 102 -4.68 5.44 -16.74
CA GLY A 102 -5.57 4.89 -17.76
C GLY A 102 -6.91 4.67 -17.07
N ALA A 103 -7.96 5.29 -17.60
CA ALA A 103 -9.32 5.13 -17.10
C ALA A 103 -9.57 3.64 -16.82
N ALA A 104 -10.15 3.34 -15.64
CA ALA A 104 -10.48 1.98 -15.25
C ALA A 104 -11.11 1.26 -16.44
N LYS A 105 -10.47 0.20 -16.92
CA LYS A 105 -11.00 -0.61 -18.01
C LYS A 105 -12.40 -1.03 -17.56
N PRO A 106 -13.47 -0.69 -18.31
CA PRO A 106 -14.82 -1.02 -17.87
C PRO A 106 -14.85 -2.53 -17.60
N ALA A 107 -15.34 -2.90 -16.41
CA ALA A 107 -15.56 -4.30 -16.09
C ALA A 107 -16.43 -4.88 -17.21
N ASN A 108 -15.88 -5.83 -17.97
CA ASN A 108 -16.66 -6.59 -18.93
C ASN A 108 -17.60 -7.50 -18.11
N ASN A 109 -18.74 -6.95 -17.68
CA ASN A 109 -19.85 -7.73 -17.13
C ASN A 109 -20.66 -8.38 -18.26
N GLY A 110 -19.97 -8.90 -19.27
CA GLY A 110 -20.59 -9.66 -20.35
C GLY A 110 -20.31 -11.14 -20.13
N VAL A 111 -21.32 -11.89 -19.68
CA VAL A 111 -21.30 -13.35 -19.79
C VAL A 111 -21.16 -13.67 -21.28
N ASP A 112 -20.19 -14.50 -21.65
CA ASP A 112 -19.95 -14.90 -23.03
C ASP A 112 -21.25 -15.51 -23.62
N PRO A 113 -21.82 -14.96 -24.71
CA PRO A 113 -23.09 -15.41 -25.27
C PRO A 113 -23.08 -16.89 -25.70
N VAL A 114 -21.90 -17.50 -25.87
CA VAL A 114 -21.76 -18.95 -26.08
C VAL A 114 -22.20 -19.76 -24.86
N LEU A 115 -22.01 -19.24 -23.64
CA LEU A 115 -22.40 -19.90 -22.38
C LEU A 115 -23.91 -19.83 -22.11
N LEU A 116 -24.65 -19.05 -22.90
CA LEU A 116 -26.12 -18.98 -22.85
C LEU A 116 -26.79 -19.89 -23.88
N ARG A 117 -26.02 -20.58 -24.74
CA ARG A 117 -26.60 -21.51 -25.71
C ARG A 117 -27.03 -22.80 -25.00
N PRO A 118 -28.28 -23.26 -25.18
CA PRO A 118 -28.70 -24.58 -24.72
C PRO A 118 -27.78 -25.66 -25.29
N ILE A 119 -27.53 -26.72 -24.49
CA ILE A 119 -26.63 -27.84 -24.84
C ILE A 119 -27.07 -28.56 -26.14
N ASP A 120 -28.33 -28.39 -26.54
CA ASP A 120 -28.91 -29.01 -27.74
C ASP A 120 -28.42 -28.41 -29.07
N ASP A 121 -27.65 -27.32 -29.03
CA ASP A 121 -27.21 -26.52 -30.18
C ASP A 121 -25.69 -26.63 -30.46
N LEU A 122 -25.00 -27.59 -29.84
CA LEU A 122 -23.57 -27.90 -30.01
C LEU A 122 -23.32 -29.03 -31.02
#